data_AF-A0ABC9PZN1-F1
#
_entry.id   AF-A0ABC9PZN1-F1
#
_cell.length_a   1.000
_cell.length_b   1.000
_cell.length_c   1.000
_cell.angle_alpha   90.00
_cell.angle_beta   90.00
_cell.angle_gamma   90.00
#
_symmetry.space_group_name_H-M   'P 1'
#
loop_
_entity.id
_entity.type
_entity.pdbx_description
1 polymer ?
#
loop_
_entity_poly.entity_id
_entity_poly.type
_entity_poly.pdbx_seq_one_letter_code
_entity_poly.pdbx_strand_id
1 'polypeptide(L)'
;MTDEAKFVLLQLYSIYLDRIDEGMSKRSASYFGSDESSFNAFFLGFNFEDYIDAVLELKHRDFVIASAEDGGFLEMALSREGIAYSESESKKDYKTLMGLIRDLKKLII
;
A
#
# COMPACT_ATOMS: atom_id res chain seq x y z
N MET A 1 -7.65 3.05 10.82
CA MET A 1 -6.56 2.26 10.24
C MET A 1 -5.60 1.94 11.34
N THR A 2 -5.26 0.66 11.46
CA THR A 2 -4.12 0.18 12.23
C THR A 2 -2.81 0.75 11.67
N ASP A 3 -1.71 0.57 12.41
CA ASP A 3 -0.40 1.03 11.95
C ASP A 3 0.11 0.16 10.80
N GLU A 4 -0.26 -1.12 10.77
CA GLU A 4 -0.05 -2.06 9.66
C GLU A 4 -0.77 -1.59 8.39
N ALA A 5 -2.07 -1.28 8.47
CA ALA A 5 -2.83 -0.78 7.32
C ALA A 5 -2.28 0.55 6.80
N LYS A 6 -1.87 1.46 7.70
CA LYS A 6 -1.20 2.70 7.30
C LYS A 6 0.14 2.44 6.63
N PHE A 7 0.95 1.54 7.18
CA PHE A 7 2.24 1.19 6.61
C PHE A 7 2.07 0.62 5.20
N VAL A 8 1.17 -0.34 5.03
CA VAL A 8 0.86 -0.93 3.72
C VAL A 8 0.40 0.14 2.73
N LEU A 9 -0.55 1.00 3.12
CA LEU A 9 -1.07 2.04 2.23
C LEU A 9 0.03 3.02 1.77
N LEU A 10 0.85 3.51 2.71
CA LEU A 10 1.90 4.48 2.40
C LEU A 10 3.04 3.85 1.60
N GLN A 11 3.38 2.59 1.85
CA GLN A 11 4.37 1.84 1.06
C GLN A 11 3.88 1.60 -0.37
N LEU A 12 2.61 1.22 -0.57
CA LEU A 12 2.02 1.12 -1.91
C LEU A 12 2.05 2.47 -2.62
N TYR A 13 1.76 3.56 -1.91
CA TYR A 13 1.78 4.90 -2.46
C TYR A 13 3.19 5.36 -2.86
N SER A 14 4.24 5.02 -2.10
CA SER A 14 5.62 5.35 -2.49
C SER A 14 6.00 4.64 -3.80
N ILE A 15 5.66 3.36 -3.94
CA ILE A 15 5.91 2.60 -5.17
C ILE A 15 5.12 3.16 -6.35
N TYR A 16 3.86 3.57 -6.10
CA TYR A 16 3.07 4.27 -7.12
C TYR A 16 3.78 5.54 -7.60
N LEU A 17 4.34 6.35 -6.70
CA LEU A 17 5.09 7.55 -7.07
C LEU A 17 6.34 7.23 -7.89
N ASP A 18 7.12 6.23 -7.46
CA ASP A 18 8.33 5.80 -8.17
C ASP A 18 7.99 5.36 -9.60
N ARG A 19 6.92 4.57 -9.78
CA ARG A 19 6.43 4.15 -11.11
C ARG A 19 5.94 5.30 -11.98
N ILE A 20 5.34 6.33 -11.38
CA ILE A 20 4.95 7.55 -12.10
C ILE A 20 6.19 8.31 -12.58
N ASP A 21 7.23 8.41 -11.75
CA ASP A 21 8.50 9.05 -12.11
C ASP A 21 9.21 8.31 -13.26
N GLU A 22 9.10 6.99 -13.28
CA GLU A 22 9.55 6.12 -14.39
C GLU A 22 8.70 6.24 -15.67
N GLY A 23 7.64 7.05 -15.66
CA GLY A 23 6.80 7.33 -16.82
C GLY A 23 5.62 6.38 -17.02
N MET A 24 5.28 5.55 -16.03
CA MET A 24 4.08 4.70 -16.11
C MET A 24 2.80 5.55 -16.06
N SER A 25 1.73 5.05 -16.69
CA SER A 25 0.40 5.66 -16.53
C SER A 25 -0.11 5.46 -15.09
N LYS A 26 -0.94 6.39 -14.59
CA LYS A 26 -1.56 6.26 -13.25
C LYS A 26 -2.28 4.94 -13.03
N ARG A 27 -2.96 4.43 -14.07
CA ARG A 27 -3.66 3.14 -14.02
C ARG A 27 -2.70 1.97 -13.87
N SER A 28 -1.57 2.01 -14.57
CA SER A 28 -0.56 0.95 -14.47
C SER A 28 0.21 1.04 -13.16
N ALA A 29 0.58 2.25 -12.74
CA ALA A 29 1.32 2.50 -11.51
C ALA A 29 0.53 2.05 -10.26
N SER A 30 -0.80 2.17 -10.29
CA SER A 30 -1.66 1.81 -9.17
C SER A 30 -1.87 0.31 -8.99
N TYR A 31 -1.44 -0.55 -9.92
CA TYR A 31 -1.69 -2.00 -9.88
C TYR A 31 -0.53 -2.78 -9.24
N PHE A 32 -0.83 -3.72 -8.35
CA PHE A 32 0.18 -4.42 -7.54
C PHE A 32 0.16 -5.96 -7.68
N GLY A 33 -0.81 -6.54 -8.38
CA GLY A 33 -0.92 -7.99 -8.53
C GLY A 33 -1.59 -8.66 -7.32
N SER A 34 -1.33 -9.95 -7.13
CA SER A 34 -1.85 -10.76 -6.04
C SER A 34 -1.15 -10.50 -4.71
N ASP A 35 -1.75 -11.01 -3.64
CA ASP A 35 -1.14 -11.07 -2.30
C ASP A 35 0.30 -11.58 -2.30
N GLU A 36 0.56 -12.79 -2.82
CA GLU A 36 1.89 -13.37 -2.83
C GLU A 36 2.88 -12.52 -3.63
N SER A 37 2.46 -12.03 -4.80
CA SER A 37 3.35 -11.28 -5.69
C SER A 37 3.75 -9.92 -5.10
N SER A 38 2.79 -9.21 -4.52
CA SER A 38 2.99 -7.90 -3.92
C SER A 38 3.72 -8.00 -2.59
N PHE A 39 3.40 -9.00 -1.76
CA PHE A 39 4.11 -9.25 -0.52
C PHE A 39 5.60 -9.53 -0.76
N ASN A 40 5.90 -10.49 -1.64
CA ASN A 40 7.28 -10.89 -1.92
C ASN A 40 8.10 -9.77 -2.59
N ALA A 41 7.45 -8.88 -3.34
CA ALA A 41 8.13 -7.77 -3.99
C ALA A 41 8.41 -6.59 -3.04
N PHE A 42 7.50 -6.29 -2.11
CA PHE A 42 7.48 -4.98 -1.43
C PHE A 42 7.47 -5.03 0.08
N PHE A 43 7.14 -6.17 0.69
CA PHE A 43 6.88 -6.30 2.12
C PHE A 43 7.77 -7.37 2.80
N LEU A 44 8.96 -7.63 2.25
CA LEU A 44 9.93 -8.56 2.84
C LEU A 44 10.28 -8.19 4.29
N GLY A 45 10.12 -9.15 5.18
CA GLY A 45 10.34 -9.00 6.62
C GLY A 45 9.13 -8.52 7.42
N PHE A 46 8.01 -8.23 6.75
CA PHE A 46 6.70 -8.06 7.40
C PHE A 46 6.00 -9.42 7.52
N ASN A 47 5.05 -9.56 8.44
CA ASN A 47 4.27 -10.79 8.55
C ASN A 47 3.25 -10.87 7.41
N PHE A 48 3.09 -12.05 6.80
CA PHE A 48 2.18 -12.23 5.67
C PHE A 48 0.70 -12.13 6.06
N GLU A 49 0.30 -12.70 7.19
CA GLU A 49 -1.08 -12.63 7.67
C GLU A 49 -1.46 -11.19 8.05
N ASP A 50 -0.57 -10.47 8.74
CA ASP A 50 -0.78 -9.05 9.06
C ASP A 50 -0.86 -8.18 7.80
N TYR A 51 -0.15 -8.57 6.73
CA TYR A 51 -0.25 -7.94 5.42
C TYR A 51 -1.62 -8.16 4.77
N ILE A 52 -2.12 -9.40 4.75
CA ILE A 52 -3.46 -9.73 4.24
C ILE A 52 -4.52 -8.93 5.01
N ASP A 53 -4.49 -8.97 6.34
CA ASP A 53 -5.44 -8.28 7.20
C ASP A 53 -5.41 -6.76 6.97
N ALA A 54 -4.22 -6.18 6.82
CA ALA A 54 -4.04 -4.78 6.48
C ALA A 54 -4.67 -4.41 5.13
N VAL A 55 -4.45 -5.22 4.08
CA VAL A 55 -5.06 -4.99 2.76
C VAL A 55 -6.58 -5.12 2.81
N LEU A 56 -7.11 -6.10 3.55
CA LEU A 56 -8.55 -6.27 3.71
C LEU A 56 -9.18 -5.12 4.50
N GLU A 57 -8.50 -4.58 5.52
CA GLU A 57 -8.94 -3.35 6.19
C GLU A 57 -8.97 -2.16 5.21
N LEU A 58 -7.92 -1.97 4.41
CA LEU A 58 -7.85 -0.90 3.42
C LEU A 58 -8.95 -1.03 2.37
N LYS A 59 -9.25 -2.25 1.93
CA LYS A 59 -10.35 -2.53 1.00
C LYS A 59 -11.69 -2.14 1.61
N HIS A 60 -11.95 -2.50 2.87
CA HIS A 60 -13.20 -2.15 3.55
C HIS A 60 -13.40 -0.63 3.69
N ARG A 61 -12.31 0.15 3.65
CA ARG A 61 -12.31 1.62 3.71
C ARG A 61 -12.19 2.29 2.33
N ASP A 62 -12.32 1.54 1.25
CA ASP A 62 -12.16 2.01 -0.13
C ASP A 62 -10.79 2.62 -0.46
N PHE A 63 -9.72 2.33 0.29
CA PHE A 63 -8.36 2.83 0.00
C PHE A 63 -7.59 1.97 -0.99
N VAL A 64 -8.00 0.71 -1.14
CA VAL A 64 -7.54 -0.19 -2.20
C VAL A 64 -8.74 -0.89 -2.82
N ILE A 65 -8.59 -1.25 -4.09
CA ILE A 65 -9.50 -2.16 -4.80
C ILE A 65 -8.82 -3.52 -4.76
N ALA A 66 -9.40 -4.48 -4.07
CA ALA A 66 -8.88 -5.84 -4.01
C ALA A 66 -9.96 -6.89 -4.23
N SER A 67 -9.69 -7.86 -5.09
CA SER A 67 -10.53 -9.04 -5.30
C SER A 67 -10.25 -10.04 -4.17
N ALA A 68 -11.02 -9.94 -3.09
CA ALA A 68 -10.85 -10.84 -1.95
C ALA A 68 -11.29 -12.27 -2.32
N GLU A 69 -10.47 -13.23 -1.94
CA GLU A 69 -10.72 -14.67 -2.01
C GLU A 69 -10.48 -15.29 -0.62
N ASP A 70 -10.77 -16.58 -0.47
CA ASP A 70 -10.60 -17.27 0.81
C ASP A 70 -9.14 -17.16 1.30
N GLY A 71 -8.94 -16.36 2.35
CA GLY A 71 -7.64 -16.15 2.99
C GLY A 71 -6.70 -15.15 2.32
N GLY A 72 -7.13 -14.41 1.29
CA GLY A 72 -6.23 -13.50 0.55
C GLY A 72 -6.89 -12.65 -0.53
N PHE A 73 -6.12 -12.28 -1.57
CA PHE A 73 -6.63 -11.55 -2.73
C PHE A 73 -5.86 -11.84 -4.04
N LEU A 74 -6.62 -11.99 -5.13
CA LEU A 74 -6.06 -12.31 -6.45
C LEU A 74 -5.39 -11.10 -7.13
N GLU A 75 -5.98 -9.92 -6.96
CA GLU A 75 -5.50 -8.69 -7.56
C GLU A 75 -5.77 -7.50 -6.64
N MET A 76 -4.83 -6.55 -6.60
CA MET A 76 -4.96 -5.29 -5.87
C MET A 76 -4.52 -4.09 -6.70
N ALA A 77 -5.23 -2.98 -6.51
CA ALA A 77 -4.81 -1.66 -6.94
C ALA A 77 -5.09 -0.58 -5.87
N LEU A 78 -4.28 0.48 -5.85
CA LEU A 78 -4.61 1.70 -5.10
C LEU A 78 -5.87 2.36 -5.67
N SER A 79 -6.81 2.73 -4.81
CA SER A 79 -7.97 3.52 -5.20
C SER A 79 -7.61 5.01 -5.29
N ARG A 80 -8.55 5.83 -5.78
CA ARG A 80 -8.37 7.29 -5.80
C ARG A 80 -8.37 7.86 -4.39
N GLU A 81 -9.20 7.30 -3.52
CA GLU A 81 -9.34 7.64 -2.11
C GLU A 81 -8.05 7.32 -1.34
N GLY A 82 -7.44 6.17 -1.60
CA GLY A 82 -6.16 5.79 -1.00
C GLY A 82 -5.01 6.69 -1.44
N ILE A 83 -4.98 7.09 -2.72
CA ILE A 83 -4.01 8.07 -3.24
C ILE A 83 -4.23 9.43 -2.58
N ALA A 84 -5.47 9.93 -2.55
CA ALA A 84 -5.79 11.24 -1.97
C ALA A 84 -5.47 11.29 -0.46
N TYR A 85 -5.76 10.22 0.27
CA TYR A 85 -5.39 10.09 1.67
C TYR A 85 -3.87 10.16 1.84
N SER A 86 -3.12 9.38 1.07
CA SER A 86 -1.65 9.33 1.15
C SER A 86 -1.00 10.66 0.78
N GLU A 87 -1.55 11.37 -0.21
CA GLU A 87 -1.16 12.73 -0.58
C GLU A 87 -1.35 13.72 0.59
N SER A 88 -2.47 13.62 1.30
CA SER A 88 -2.77 14.46 2.46
C SER A 88 -1.83 14.18 3.63
N GLU A 89 -1.65 12.90 3.99
CA GLU A 89 -0.79 12.50 5.12
C GLU A 89 0.68 12.85 4.89
N SER A 90 1.18 12.61 3.69
CA SER A 90 2.56 12.96 3.32
C SER A 90 2.75 14.45 3.03
N LYS A 91 1.68 15.25 3.02
CA LYS A 91 1.68 16.66 2.59
C LYS A 91 2.26 16.84 1.19
N LYS A 92 2.13 15.81 0.34
CA LYS A 92 2.74 15.72 -0.99
C LYS A 92 4.26 15.90 -0.99
N ASP A 93 4.92 15.55 0.11
CA ASP A 93 6.37 15.62 0.28
C ASP A 93 6.94 14.21 0.46
N TYR A 94 7.81 13.80 -0.46
CA TYR A 94 8.38 12.45 -0.47
C TYR A 94 9.23 12.17 0.78
N LYS A 95 9.95 13.17 1.28
CA LYS A 95 10.76 13.02 2.50
C LYS A 95 9.88 12.75 3.73
N THR A 96 8.74 13.44 3.81
CA THR A 96 7.71 13.21 4.84
C THR A 96 7.11 11.82 4.71
N LEU A 97 6.75 11.39 3.49
CA LEU A 97 6.26 10.02 3.22
C LEU A 97 7.24 8.96 3.72
N MET A 98 8.51 9.05 3.34
CA MET A 98 9.54 8.09 3.75
C MET A 98 9.79 8.12 5.26
N GLY A 99 9.65 9.28 5.90
CA GLY A 99 9.68 9.41 7.35
C GLY A 99 8.56 8.63 8.03
N LEU A 100 7.32 8.82 7.58
CA LEU A 100 6.15 8.11 8.09
C LEU A 100 6.27 6.59 7.93
N ILE A 101 6.65 6.12 6.74
CA ILE A 101 6.85 4.69 6.46
C ILE A 101 7.88 4.09 7.43
N ARG A 102 9.03 4.75 7.59
CA ARG A 102 10.10 4.28 8.48
C ARG A 102 9.63 4.23 9.94
N ASP A 103 8.91 5.24 10.38
CA ASP A 103 8.50 5.35 11.78
C ASP A 103 7.39 4.33 12.09
N LEU A 104 6.46 4.07 11.16
CA LEU A 104 5.49 2.97 11.25
C LEU A 104 6.18 1.60 11.26
N LYS A 105 7.16 1.39 10.36
CA LYS A 105 7.90 0.13 10.28
C LYS A 105 8.55 -0.27 11.61
N LYS A 106 9.05 0.69 12.39
CA LYS A 106 9.64 0.45 13.73
C LYS A 106 8.64 0.02 14.80
N LEU A 107 7.35 0.27 14.59
CA LEU A 107 6.30 -0.09 15.53
C LEU A 107 5.81 -1.51 15.31
N ILE A 108 5.93 -2.02 14.07
CA ILE A 108 5.31 -3.27 13.63
C ILE A 108 6.33 -4.36 13.22
N ILE A 109 7.62 -4.04 13.10
CA ILE A 109 8.73 -4.98 12.79
C ILE A 109 9.86 -4.81 13.81
#